data_AF-A0A258AN83-F1
#
_entry.id   AF-A0A258AN83-F1
#
_cell.length_a   1.000
_cell.length_b   1.000
_cell.length_c   1.000
_cell.angle_alpha   90.00
_cell.angle_beta   90.00
_cell.angle_gamma   90.00
#
_symmetry.space_group_name_H-M   'P 1'
#
loop_
_entity.id
_entity.type
_entity.pdbx_description
1 polymer ?
#
loop_
_entity_poly.entity_id
_entity_poly.type
_entity_poly.pdbx_seq_one_letter_code
_entity_poly.pdbx_strand_id
1 'polypeptide(L)'
;KKGLCEWAGRLGLLLTPSDPPTKVVRGGQEHDIYHEESTDRYVKVTRDGIFGLSPGIDLALVSSDMDARRFHLWEASPMEYLERLHLQNELVPGLNSLEGVIIQGDDMAIVSSQPRFELEPVTQPEIDDWFAAEGFEKVTRCGYYRAKDNLGVFDAHTKNLVRFENTLIPFDVIPCRPGGGFLQFIADTLAAGHHVKEVRTVSTSPRGS
;
A
#
# COMPACT_ATOMS: atom_id res chain seq x y z
N LYS A 1 -18.90 3.48 2.34
CA LYS A 1 -19.52 2.14 2.19
C LYS A 1 -20.64 2.12 1.16
N LYS A 2 -21.77 2.82 1.35
CA LYS A 2 -22.89 2.85 0.36
C LYS A 2 -22.46 3.20 -1.07
N GLY A 3 -21.68 4.27 -1.25
CA GLY A 3 -21.17 4.67 -2.57
C GLY A 3 -20.22 3.65 -3.22
N LEU A 4 -19.42 2.92 -2.44
CA LEU A 4 -18.54 1.87 -2.97
C LEU A 4 -19.34 0.62 -3.38
N CYS A 5 -20.37 0.28 -2.63
CA CYS A 5 -21.30 -0.80 -2.98
C CYS A 5 -22.06 -0.49 -4.29
N GLU A 6 -22.60 0.72 -4.43
CA GLU A 6 -23.27 1.15 -5.67
C GLU A 6 -22.31 1.20 -6.86
N TRP A 7 -21.06 1.62 -6.64
CA TRP A 7 -20.01 1.57 -7.65
C TRP A 7 -19.68 0.13 -8.07
N ALA A 8 -19.43 -0.77 -7.12
CA ALA A 8 -19.12 -2.17 -7.40
C ALA A 8 -20.29 -2.88 -8.11
N GLY A 9 -21.53 -2.62 -7.68
CA GLY A 9 -22.73 -3.18 -8.29
C GLY A 9 -22.90 -2.77 -9.76
N ARG A 10 -22.65 -1.50 -10.09
CA ARG A 10 -22.69 -1.04 -11.50
C ARG A 10 -21.63 -1.68 -12.39
N LEU A 11 -20.50 -2.09 -11.81
CA LEU A 11 -19.41 -2.73 -12.53
C LEU A 11 -19.48 -4.28 -12.51
N GLY A 12 -20.51 -4.86 -11.87
CA GLY A 12 -20.61 -6.31 -11.72
C GLY A 12 -19.57 -6.92 -10.77
N LEU A 13 -19.02 -6.11 -9.86
CA LEU A 13 -17.93 -6.48 -8.93
C LEU A 13 -18.43 -6.83 -7.52
N LEU A 14 -19.74 -7.05 -7.33
CA LEU A 14 -20.28 -7.49 -6.05
C LEU A 14 -20.10 -9.00 -5.92
N LEU A 15 -19.35 -9.41 -4.90
CA LEU A 15 -19.10 -10.80 -4.57
C LEU A 15 -19.96 -11.23 -3.37
N THR A 16 -20.31 -12.50 -3.33
CA THR A 16 -20.91 -13.15 -2.17
C THR A 16 -19.82 -13.66 -1.22
N PRO A 17 -20.11 -13.80 0.09
CA PRO A 17 -19.16 -14.40 1.03
C PRO A 17 -18.73 -15.84 0.69
N SER A 18 -19.48 -16.52 -0.17
CA SER A 18 -19.16 -17.86 -0.69
C SER A 18 -18.28 -17.85 -1.94
N ASP A 19 -18.03 -16.69 -2.55
CA ASP A 19 -17.20 -16.58 -3.75
C ASP A 19 -15.71 -16.81 -3.47
N PRO A 20 -15.14 -16.31 -2.35
CA PRO A 20 -13.80 -16.74 -1.94
C PRO A 20 -13.79 -18.24 -1.57
N PRO A 21 -12.81 -19.03 -2.02
CA PRO A 21 -12.71 -20.45 -1.72
C PRO A 21 -12.55 -20.72 -0.23
N THR A 22 -13.09 -21.86 0.21
CA THR A 22 -13.22 -22.27 1.62
C THR A 22 -11.89 -22.48 2.35
N LYS A 23 -10.76 -22.48 1.63
CA LYS A 23 -9.40 -22.68 2.15
C LYS A 23 -8.63 -21.36 2.27
N VAL A 24 -9.26 -20.32 2.82
CA VAL A 24 -8.52 -19.10 3.13
C VAL A 24 -7.64 -19.33 4.34
N VAL A 25 -6.34 -19.09 4.20
CA VAL A 25 -5.41 -19.09 5.34
C VAL A 25 -5.30 -17.66 5.84
N ARG A 26 -5.33 -17.47 7.16
CA ARG A 26 -5.12 -16.14 7.76
C ARG A 26 -3.74 -15.60 7.35
N GLY A 27 -3.74 -14.59 6.48
CA GLY A 27 -2.54 -13.96 5.94
C GLY A 27 -2.18 -12.70 6.73
N GLY A 28 -1.34 -12.84 7.75
CA GLY A 28 -0.96 -11.70 8.59
C GLY A 28 -2.14 -11.09 9.37
N GLN A 29 -2.04 -9.80 9.72
CA GLN A 29 -3.04 -9.09 10.52
C GLN A 29 -4.25 -8.64 9.69
N GLU A 30 -4.02 -8.22 8.44
CA GLU A 30 -4.99 -7.47 7.63
C GLU A 30 -5.73 -8.33 6.60
N HIS A 31 -5.06 -9.36 6.08
CA HIS A 31 -5.54 -10.14 4.95
C HIS A 31 -5.87 -11.59 5.30
N ASP A 32 -6.79 -12.11 4.52
CA ASP A 32 -7.08 -13.52 4.39
C ASP A 32 -6.56 -13.91 3.00
N ILE A 33 -5.60 -14.84 2.92
CA ILE A 33 -4.88 -15.16 1.68
C ILE A 33 -5.19 -16.59 1.25
N TYR A 34 -5.46 -16.78 -0.03
CA TYR A 34 -5.49 -18.10 -0.65
C TYR A 34 -4.70 -18.13 -1.96
N HIS A 35 -4.13 -19.28 -2.27
CA HIS A 35 -3.45 -19.54 -3.54
C HIS A 35 -4.45 -20.20 -4.49
N GLU A 36 -4.72 -19.56 -5.62
CA GLU A 36 -5.52 -20.11 -6.71
C GLU A 36 -4.59 -20.89 -7.66
N GLU A 37 -4.51 -22.21 -7.46
CA GLU A 37 -3.58 -23.08 -8.20
C GLU A 37 -3.83 -23.11 -9.71
N SER A 38 -5.08 -22.92 -10.16
CA SER A 38 -5.46 -22.96 -11.58
C SER A 38 -4.89 -21.79 -12.39
N THR A 39 -4.67 -20.64 -11.75
CA THR A 39 -4.17 -19.41 -12.39
C THR A 39 -2.81 -18.97 -11.85
N ASP A 40 -2.30 -19.67 -10.84
CA ASP A 40 -1.10 -19.36 -10.07
C ASP A 40 -1.07 -17.95 -9.48
N ARG A 41 -2.16 -17.58 -8.79
CA ARG A 41 -2.35 -16.26 -8.19
C ARG A 41 -2.56 -16.33 -6.69
N TYR A 42 -2.06 -15.34 -5.96
CA TYR A 42 -2.50 -15.10 -4.60
C TYR A 42 -3.67 -14.14 -4.59
N VAL A 43 -4.76 -14.56 -3.98
CA VAL A 43 -5.91 -13.71 -3.73
C VAL A 43 -5.89 -13.27 -2.27
N LYS A 44 -6.07 -11.96 -2.07
CA LYS A 44 -6.09 -11.27 -0.79
C LYS A 44 -7.51 -10.76 -0.54
N VAL A 45 -8.09 -11.19 0.58
CA VAL A 45 -9.35 -10.66 1.11
C VAL A 45 -8.99 -9.68 2.22
N THR A 46 -9.16 -8.39 1.94
CA THR A 46 -8.86 -7.29 2.87
C THR A 46 -10.07 -6.99 3.73
N ARG A 47 -9.95 -7.14 5.05
CA ARG A 47 -11.09 -7.07 5.98
C ARG A 47 -11.55 -5.64 6.26
N ASP A 48 -12.79 -5.50 6.71
CA ASP A 48 -13.38 -4.21 7.05
C ASP A 48 -12.58 -3.52 8.17
N GLY A 49 -12.30 -2.23 7.97
CA GLY A 49 -11.57 -1.40 8.93
C GLY A 49 -10.07 -1.66 8.98
N ILE A 50 -9.50 -2.54 8.15
CA ILE A 50 -8.06 -2.83 8.11
C ILE A 50 -7.58 -2.82 6.65
N PHE A 51 -7.55 -1.63 6.04
CA PHE A 51 -7.18 -1.44 4.64
C PHE A 51 -5.70 -1.06 4.43
N GLY A 52 -4.84 -1.44 5.38
CA GLY A 52 -3.44 -1.05 5.39
C GLY A 52 -3.21 0.38 5.83
N LEU A 53 -2.07 0.94 5.41
CA LEU A 53 -1.60 2.25 5.84
C LEU A 53 -1.61 3.28 4.71
N SER A 54 -1.88 4.54 5.05
CA SER A 54 -1.80 5.71 4.16
C SER A 54 -0.76 6.70 4.67
N PRO A 55 0.13 7.25 3.83
CA PRO A 55 1.19 8.16 4.25
C PRO A 55 0.72 9.62 4.28
N GLY A 56 1.22 10.39 5.25
CA GLY A 56 0.98 11.82 5.32
C GLY A 56 1.91 12.52 6.31
N ILE A 57 1.53 13.74 6.69
CA ILE A 57 2.23 14.52 7.70
C ILE A 57 1.30 14.90 8.86
N ASP A 58 1.87 14.88 10.07
CA ASP A 58 1.28 15.48 11.27
C ASP A 58 2.11 16.68 11.74
N LEU A 59 1.53 17.54 12.57
CA LEU A 59 2.22 18.66 13.20
C LEU A 59 2.45 18.37 14.69
N ALA A 60 3.71 18.20 15.07
CA ALA A 60 4.13 18.10 16.46
C ALA A 60 4.34 19.48 17.08
N LEU A 61 3.94 19.64 18.35
CA LEU A 61 4.30 20.81 19.15
C LEU A 61 5.81 20.78 19.45
N VAL A 62 6.57 21.66 18.79
CA VAL A 62 8.01 21.84 18.96
C VAL A 62 8.34 23.33 19.14
N SER A 63 9.57 23.63 19.55
CA SER A 63 10.06 25.01 19.57
C SER A 63 10.07 25.60 18.16
N SER A 64 9.94 26.93 18.04
CA SER A 64 9.75 27.62 16.76
C SER A 64 10.91 27.49 15.77
N ASP A 65 12.08 27.05 16.22
CA ASP A 65 13.29 26.81 15.46
C ASP A 65 13.39 25.38 14.89
N MET A 66 12.43 24.51 15.19
CA MET A 66 12.38 23.13 14.71
C MET A 66 11.27 22.92 13.67
N ASP A 67 11.51 22.03 12.70
CA ASP A 67 10.41 21.55 11.84
C ASP A 67 9.42 20.75 12.68
N ALA A 68 8.18 21.23 12.73
CA ALA A 68 7.07 20.61 13.43
C ALA A 68 6.51 19.38 12.68
N ARG A 69 6.74 19.27 11.37
CA ARG A 69 6.15 18.24 10.53
C ARG A 69 6.76 16.88 10.84
N ARG A 70 5.92 15.85 10.94
CA ARG A 70 6.32 14.46 11.15
C ARG A 70 5.71 13.61 10.06
N PHE A 71 6.54 12.77 9.43
CA PHE A 71 6.05 11.75 8.51
C PHE A 71 5.31 10.68 9.30
N HIS A 72 4.06 10.41 8.91
CA HIS A 72 3.16 9.52 9.61
C HIS A 72 2.47 8.55 8.64
N LEU A 73 2.30 7.31 9.09
CA LEU A 73 1.41 6.32 8.47
C LEU A 73 0.14 6.13 9.31
N TRP A 74 -1.03 6.31 8.70
CA TRP A 74 -2.37 6.20 9.29
C TRP A 74 -3.11 4.97 8.79
N GLU A 75 -4.18 4.54 9.47
CA GLU A 75 -5.12 3.59 8.90
C GLU A 75 -5.73 4.14 7.60
N ALA A 76 -5.62 3.37 6.52
CA ALA A 76 -6.15 3.76 5.22
C ALA A 76 -7.66 3.56 5.16
N SER A 77 -8.32 4.45 4.42
CA SER A 77 -9.69 4.27 3.98
C SER A 77 -9.77 3.24 2.84
N PRO A 78 -10.97 2.66 2.57
CA PRO A 78 -11.18 1.79 1.42
C PRO A 78 -10.77 2.43 0.09
N MET A 79 -10.98 3.74 -0.06
CA MET A 79 -10.63 4.46 -1.29
C MET A 79 -9.12 4.59 -1.46
N GLU A 80 -8.40 4.88 -0.37
CA GLU A 80 -6.92 4.93 -0.39
C GLU A 80 -6.33 3.55 -0.70
N TYR A 81 -6.94 2.46 -0.23
CA TYR A 81 -6.51 1.12 -0.61
C TYR A 81 -6.73 0.82 -2.11
N LEU A 82 -7.87 1.20 -2.68
CA LEU A 82 -8.13 1.02 -4.11
C LEU A 82 -7.18 1.87 -4.97
N GLU A 83 -6.92 3.10 -4.53
CA GLU A 83 -5.93 3.98 -5.18
C GLU A 83 -4.52 3.38 -5.07
N ARG A 84 -4.17 2.78 -3.92
CA ARG A 84 -2.91 2.06 -3.75
C ARG A 84 -2.75 0.93 -4.78
N LEU A 85 -3.77 0.10 -4.97
CA LEU A 85 -3.74 -0.97 -5.99
C LEU A 85 -3.59 -0.41 -7.40
N HIS A 86 -4.28 0.69 -7.70
CA HIS A 86 -4.18 1.37 -8.99
C HIS A 86 -2.78 1.91 -9.25
N LEU A 87 -2.20 2.63 -8.29
CA LEU A 87 -0.86 3.20 -8.42
C LEU A 87 0.23 2.11 -8.45
N GLN A 88 0.04 0.99 -7.74
CA GLN A 88 0.93 -0.17 -7.89
C GLN A 88 0.91 -0.73 -9.31
N ASN A 89 -0.23 -0.70 -10.00
CA ASN A 89 -0.32 -1.08 -11.41
C ASN A 89 0.32 -0.06 -12.37
N GLU A 90 0.47 1.21 -11.96
CA GLU A 90 1.27 2.17 -12.73
C GLU A 90 2.78 1.88 -12.59
N LEU A 91 3.22 1.37 -11.44
CA LEU A 91 4.60 0.92 -11.21
C LEU A 91 4.91 -0.39 -11.93
N VAL A 92 4.00 -1.36 -11.82
CA VAL A 92 4.13 -2.70 -12.41
C VAL A 92 2.81 -3.06 -13.08
N PRO A 93 2.67 -2.84 -14.40
CA PRO A 93 1.45 -3.15 -15.13
C PRO A 93 1.00 -4.60 -14.93
N GLY A 94 -0.25 -4.78 -14.49
CA GLY A 94 -0.85 -6.09 -14.29
C GLY A 94 -0.52 -6.78 -12.96
N LEU A 95 0.17 -6.10 -12.04
CA LEU A 95 0.52 -6.65 -10.73
C LEU A 95 -0.72 -6.99 -9.88
N ASN A 96 -1.70 -6.09 -9.84
CA ASN A 96 -2.93 -6.23 -9.08
C ASN A 96 -4.14 -6.33 -9.99
N SER A 97 -5.09 -7.20 -9.63
CA SER A 97 -6.45 -7.19 -10.16
C SER A 97 -7.43 -7.02 -9.01
N LEU A 98 -8.46 -6.19 -9.22
CA LEU A 98 -9.59 -6.10 -8.33
C LEU A 98 -10.60 -7.18 -8.72
N GLU A 99 -10.78 -8.17 -7.88
CA GLU A 99 -11.72 -9.28 -8.11
C GLU A 99 -13.14 -8.86 -7.71
N GLY A 100 -13.26 -8.04 -6.68
CA GLY A 100 -14.53 -7.43 -6.30
C GLY A 100 -14.60 -6.99 -4.85
N VAL A 101 -15.83 -6.75 -4.40
CA VAL A 101 -16.14 -6.29 -3.05
C VAL A 101 -17.21 -7.20 -2.46
N ILE A 102 -16.96 -7.70 -1.25
CA ILE A 102 -17.93 -8.46 -0.46
C ILE A 102 -18.60 -7.48 0.51
N ILE A 103 -19.93 -7.50 0.57
CA ILE A 103 -20.70 -6.69 1.52
C ILE A 103 -21.58 -7.64 2.34
N GLN A 104 -21.41 -7.64 3.66
CA GLN A 104 -22.21 -8.45 4.59
C GLN A 104 -22.70 -7.58 5.75
N GLY A 105 -23.95 -7.12 5.68
CA GLY A 105 -24.47 -6.15 6.64
C GLY A 105 -23.66 -4.86 6.60
N ASP A 106 -23.06 -4.50 7.74
CA ASP A 106 -22.17 -3.33 7.85
C ASP A 106 -20.71 -3.62 7.51
N ASP A 107 -20.33 -4.91 7.41
CA ASP A 107 -18.97 -5.32 7.10
C ASP A 107 -18.73 -5.34 5.58
N MET A 108 -17.50 -5.01 5.20
CA MET A 108 -17.06 -4.93 3.81
C MET A 108 -15.66 -5.51 3.67
N ALA A 109 -15.43 -6.29 2.62
CA ALA A 109 -14.10 -6.73 2.25
C ALA A 109 -13.79 -6.37 0.80
N ILE A 110 -12.54 -6.01 0.53
CA ILE A 110 -12.05 -5.82 -0.83
C ILE A 110 -11.21 -7.03 -1.20
N VAL A 111 -11.57 -7.67 -2.30
CA VAL A 111 -10.89 -8.85 -2.82
C VAL A 111 -10.03 -8.42 -3.99
N SER A 112 -8.72 -8.61 -3.85
CA SER A 112 -7.73 -8.35 -4.90
C SER A 112 -6.88 -9.58 -5.12
N SER A 113 -6.24 -9.68 -6.27
CA SER A 113 -5.29 -10.75 -6.53
C SER A 113 -4.04 -10.25 -7.25
N GLN A 114 -2.97 -11.01 -7.10
CA GLN A 114 -1.68 -10.75 -7.71
C GLN A 114 -1.05 -12.06 -8.18
N PRO A 115 -0.16 -12.04 -9.19
CA PRO A 115 0.64 -13.21 -9.55
C PRO A 115 1.39 -13.77 -8.34
N ARG A 116 1.59 -15.08 -8.33
CA ARG A 116 2.55 -15.70 -7.41
C ARG A 116 3.96 -15.29 -7.83
N PHE A 117 4.74 -14.81 -6.88
CA PHE A 117 6.17 -14.58 -7.06
C PHE A 117 6.96 -15.58 -6.24
N GLU A 118 8.07 -16.06 -6.81
CA GLU A 118 9.09 -16.73 -6.00
C GLU A 118 9.76 -15.69 -5.10
N LEU A 119 9.93 -16.03 -3.83
CA LEU A 119 10.55 -15.12 -2.87
C LEU A 119 12.07 -15.17 -3.03
N GLU A 120 12.58 -14.50 -4.05
CA GLU A 120 13.99 -14.20 -4.16
C GLU A 120 14.32 -12.98 -3.29
N PRO A 121 15.09 -13.16 -2.19
CA PRO A 121 15.38 -12.08 -1.27
C PRO A 121 16.17 -10.96 -1.95
N VAL A 122 15.84 -9.72 -1.57
CA VAL A 122 16.54 -8.51 -2.01
C VAL A 122 17.10 -7.76 -0.81
N THR A 123 18.18 -7.01 -1.03
CA THR A 123 18.81 -6.16 -0.04
C THR A 123 18.34 -4.72 -0.17
N GLN A 124 18.44 -3.92 0.90
CA GLN A 124 18.05 -2.51 0.84
C GLN A 124 18.87 -1.69 -0.17
N PRO A 125 20.19 -1.89 -0.32
CA PRO A 125 20.96 -1.20 -1.37
C PRO A 125 20.46 -1.52 -2.78
N GLU A 126 20.10 -2.78 -3.07
CA GLU A 126 19.51 -3.13 -4.39
C GLU A 126 18.17 -2.43 -4.62
N ILE A 127 17.36 -2.29 -3.58
CA ILE A 127 16.10 -1.53 -3.64
C ILE A 127 16.39 -0.04 -3.91
N ASP A 128 17.35 0.54 -3.20
CA ASP A 128 17.76 1.94 -3.38
C ASP A 128 18.23 2.21 -4.82
N ASP A 129 19.11 1.35 -5.33
CA ASP A 129 19.66 1.45 -6.70
C ASP A 129 18.55 1.30 -7.75
N TRP A 130 17.61 0.38 -7.54
CA TRP A 130 16.47 0.18 -8.44
C TRP A 130 15.55 1.41 -8.47
N PHE A 131 15.17 1.95 -7.31
CA PHE A 131 14.35 3.16 -7.26
C PHE A 131 15.07 4.36 -7.89
N ALA A 132 16.38 4.51 -7.65
CA ALA A 132 17.18 5.55 -8.29
C ALA A 132 17.20 5.41 -9.82
N ALA A 133 17.36 4.20 -10.34
CA ALA A 133 17.30 3.92 -11.79
C ALA A 133 15.92 4.24 -12.39
N GLU A 134 14.84 4.05 -11.62
CA GLU A 134 13.47 4.41 -11.99
C GLU A 134 13.17 5.92 -11.88
N GLY A 135 14.17 6.72 -11.50
CA GLY A 135 14.12 8.17 -11.39
C GLY A 135 13.52 8.68 -10.08
N PHE A 136 13.49 7.85 -9.04
CA PHE A 136 13.09 8.27 -7.71
C PHE A 136 14.26 8.81 -6.90
N GLU A 137 13.95 9.74 -6.02
CA GLU A 137 14.83 10.26 -4.98
C GLU A 137 14.39 9.74 -3.62
N LYS A 138 15.35 9.46 -2.73
CA LYS A 138 15.08 8.85 -1.43
C LYS A 138 14.63 9.90 -0.41
N VAL A 139 13.47 9.71 0.20
CA VAL A 139 12.84 10.64 1.16
C VAL A 139 12.98 10.13 2.61
N THR A 140 12.77 8.84 2.82
CA THR A 140 12.93 8.17 4.12
C THR A 140 13.81 6.92 3.95
N ARG A 141 14.01 6.14 5.02
CA ARG A 141 14.82 4.90 4.93
C ARG A 141 14.28 3.92 3.87
N CYS A 142 12.96 3.82 3.75
CA CYS A 142 12.24 2.91 2.86
C CYS A 142 11.14 3.65 2.08
N GLY A 143 11.41 4.92 1.74
CA GLY A 143 10.45 5.81 1.11
C GLY A 143 11.11 6.65 0.03
N TYR A 144 10.48 6.70 -1.13
CA TYR A 144 11.03 7.27 -2.36
C TYR A 144 10.00 8.18 -3.03
N TYR A 145 10.46 9.19 -3.76
CA TYR A 145 9.61 10.13 -4.47
C TYR A 145 10.13 10.43 -5.86
N ARG A 146 9.22 10.49 -6.83
CA ARG A 146 9.53 10.84 -8.22
C ARG A 146 8.74 12.06 -8.65
N ALA A 147 9.45 13.14 -8.93
CA ALA A 147 8.83 14.42 -9.26
C ALA A 147 8.11 14.42 -10.61
N LYS A 148 8.58 13.63 -11.59
CA LYS A 148 8.07 13.65 -12.97
C LYS A 148 6.57 13.38 -13.08
N ASP A 149 6.05 12.58 -12.16
CA ASP A 149 4.67 12.11 -12.11
C ASP A 149 4.05 12.27 -10.72
N ASN A 150 4.67 13.02 -9.80
CA ASN A 150 4.20 13.19 -8.42
C ASN A 150 3.86 11.85 -7.74
N LEU A 151 4.80 10.91 -7.76
CA LEU A 151 4.61 9.57 -7.21
C LEU A 151 5.53 9.34 -6.01
N GLY A 152 4.94 9.20 -4.83
CA GLY A 152 5.62 8.71 -3.63
C GLY A 152 5.40 7.21 -3.46
N VAL A 153 6.42 6.48 -3.01
CA VAL A 153 6.34 5.05 -2.68
C VAL A 153 6.96 4.83 -1.31
N PHE A 154 6.17 4.33 -0.36
CA PHE A 154 6.57 4.13 1.03
C PHE A 154 6.45 2.66 1.45
N ASP A 155 7.03 2.32 2.60
CA ASP A 155 7.15 0.94 3.12
C ASP A 155 7.88 -0.02 2.16
N ALA A 156 8.80 0.51 1.35
CA ALA A 156 9.60 -0.23 0.39
C ALA A 156 10.83 -0.90 1.04
N HIS A 157 10.56 -1.78 2.01
CA HIS A 157 11.57 -2.57 2.70
C HIS A 157 11.71 -3.98 2.12
N THR A 158 12.77 -4.71 2.49
CA THR A 158 13.16 -6.02 1.91
C THR A 158 12.10 -7.13 1.95
N LYS A 159 11.01 -6.97 2.72
CA LYS A 159 9.88 -7.92 2.73
C LYS A 159 8.74 -7.56 1.76
N ASN A 160 8.75 -6.35 1.19
CA ASN A 160 7.69 -5.80 0.33
C ASN A 160 8.12 -5.70 -1.14
N LEU A 161 9.34 -6.14 -1.43
CA LEU A 161 9.88 -6.28 -2.76
C LEU A 161 10.43 -7.69 -2.93
N VAL A 162 10.29 -8.22 -4.14
CA VAL A 162 10.92 -9.46 -4.58
C VAL A 162 11.69 -9.20 -5.85
N ARG A 163 12.71 -10.02 -6.10
CA ARG A 163 13.32 -10.09 -7.43
C ARG A 163 12.48 -11.00 -8.32
N PHE A 164 12.25 -10.55 -9.55
CA PHE A 164 11.63 -11.35 -10.60
C PHE A 164 12.43 -11.13 -11.87
N GLU A 165 13.04 -12.20 -12.38
CA GLU A 165 13.99 -12.13 -13.50
C GLU A 165 15.06 -11.06 -13.24
N ASN A 166 15.13 -10.03 -14.10
CA ASN A 166 16.14 -8.98 -14.04
C ASN A 166 15.63 -7.68 -13.38
N THR A 167 14.46 -7.69 -12.73
CA THR A 167 13.88 -6.50 -12.10
C THR A 167 13.38 -6.77 -10.68
N LEU A 168 13.02 -5.70 -9.97
CA LEU A 168 12.35 -5.77 -8.68
C LEU A 168 10.86 -5.49 -8.83
N ILE A 169 10.05 -6.25 -8.09
CA ILE A 169 8.60 -6.11 -8.06
C ILE A 169 8.18 -5.62 -6.67
N PRO A 170 7.73 -4.37 -6.52
CA PRO A 170 7.19 -3.85 -5.27
C PRO A 170 5.74 -4.30 -5.05
N PHE A 171 5.57 -5.53 -4.58
CA PHE A 171 4.27 -6.19 -4.48
C PHE A 171 3.45 -5.79 -3.25
N ASP A 172 4.07 -5.19 -2.22
CA ASP A 172 3.37 -4.80 -0.99
C ASP A 172 3.83 -3.43 -0.45
N VAL A 173 3.94 -2.45 -1.34
CA VAL A 173 4.35 -1.07 -1.00
C VAL A 173 3.14 -0.14 -0.91
N ILE A 174 3.37 1.08 -0.42
CA ILE A 174 2.34 2.12 -0.26
C ILE A 174 2.63 3.27 -1.23
N PRO A 175 2.19 3.20 -2.50
CA PRO A 175 2.23 4.33 -3.39
C PRO A 175 1.15 5.36 -3.05
N CYS A 176 1.47 6.64 -3.25
CA CYS A 176 0.52 7.73 -3.17
C CYS A 176 0.91 8.88 -4.09
N ARG A 177 -0.04 9.76 -4.39
CA ARG A 177 0.22 11.07 -5.02
C ARG A 177 0.17 12.14 -3.92
N PRO A 178 1.32 12.56 -3.35
CA PRO A 178 1.30 13.53 -2.27
C PRO A 178 0.72 14.87 -2.75
N GLY A 179 -0.06 15.52 -1.88
CA GLY A 179 -0.68 16.81 -2.16
C GLY A 179 -0.48 17.80 -1.01
N GLY A 180 -0.71 19.08 -1.28
CA GLY A 180 -0.68 20.15 -0.28
C GLY A 180 0.59 20.15 0.57
N GLY A 181 0.41 20.24 1.90
CA GLY A 181 1.52 20.30 2.85
C GLY A 181 2.44 19.08 2.83
N PHE A 182 1.92 17.90 2.47
CA PHE A 182 2.72 16.68 2.39
C PHE A 182 3.69 16.73 1.19
N LEU A 183 3.23 17.21 0.04
CA LEU A 183 4.10 17.42 -1.12
C LEU A 183 5.20 18.45 -0.82
N GLN A 184 4.84 19.55 -0.16
CA GLN A 184 5.82 20.56 0.26
C GLN A 184 6.86 19.98 1.23
N PHE A 185 6.42 19.16 2.19
CA PHE A 185 7.31 18.48 3.12
C PHE A 185 8.32 17.56 2.41
N ILE A 186 7.88 16.80 1.40
CA ILE A 186 8.76 15.96 0.60
C ILE A 186 9.79 16.83 -0.14
N ALA A 187 9.34 17.90 -0.80
CA ALA A 187 10.21 18.81 -1.53
C ALA A 187 11.29 19.45 -0.62
N ASP A 188 10.89 19.93 0.56
CA ASP A 188 11.81 20.51 1.55
C ASP A 188 12.83 19.49 2.06
N THR A 189 12.37 18.25 2.29
CA THR A 189 13.22 17.13 2.74
C THR A 189 14.31 16.83 1.71
N LEU A 190 13.93 16.72 0.44
CA LEU A 190 14.87 16.46 -0.66
C LEU A 190 15.85 17.63 -0.84
N ALA A 191 15.37 18.87 -0.77
CA ALA A 191 16.22 20.07 -0.88
C ALA A 191 17.25 20.18 0.25
N ALA A 192 16.92 19.71 1.46
CA ALA A 192 17.84 19.67 2.59
C ALA A 192 18.90 18.56 2.50
N GLY A 193 18.74 17.58 1.59
CA GLY A 193 19.65 16.44 1.45
C GLY A 193 19.62 15.47 2.63
N HIS A 194 18.55 15.47 3.42
CA HIS A 194 18.37 14.62 4.59
C HIS A 194 17.24 13.61 4.36
N HIS A 195 17.24 12.50 5.11
CA HIS A 195 16.12 11.55 5.16
C HIS A 195 15.40 11.63 6.51
N VAL A 196 14.07 11.58 6.51
CA VAL A 196 13.26 11.68 7.73
C VAL A 196 12.94 10.30 8.30
N LYS A 197 12.87 10.18 9.64
CA LYS A 197 12.38 8.97 10.33
C LYS A 197 10.85 8.94 10.32
N GLU A 198 10.30 7.78 9.99
CA GLU A 198 8.85 7.53 10.03
C GLU A 198 8.35 7.27 11.45
N VAL A 199 7.16 7.79 11.78
CA VAL A 199 6.41 7.43 12.99
C VAL A 199 5.17 6.63 12.56
N ARG A 200 5.00 5.43 13.12
CA ARG A 200 3.84 4.56 12.85
C ARG A 200 2.87 4.63 14.04
N THR A 201 1.60 4.98 13.79
CA THR A 201 0.54 4.82 14.79
C THR A 201 -0.46 3.81 14.26
N VAL A 202 -0.54 2.66 14.94
CA VAL A 202 -1.52 1.61 14.64
C VAL A 202 -2.48 1.57 15.82
N SER A 203 -3.74 1.91 15.59
CA SER A 203 -4.80 1.81 16.60
C SER A 203 -5.56 0.50 16.46
N THR A 204 -4.90 -0.64 16.69
CA THR A 204 -5.65 -1.90 16.83
C THR A 204 -6.31 -1.95 18.20
N SER A 205 -7.56 -1.47 18.28
CA SER A 205 -8.44 -1.91 19.36
C SER A 205 -8.74 -3.39 19.14
N PRO A 206 -8.48 -4.29 20.11
CA PRO A 206 -8.98 -5.65 20.03
C PRO A 206 -10.51 -5.55 20.07
N ARG A 207 -11.21 -5.87 18.98
CA ARG A 207 -12.63 -6.20 19.11
C ARG A 207 -12.70 -7.44 20.01
N GLY A 208 -13.42 -7.28 21.13
CA GLY A 208 -13.46 -8.22 22.23
C GLY A 208 -13.80 -9.65 21.79
N SER A 209 -13.19 -10.57 22.53
CA SER A 209 -13.51 -12.00 22.65
C SER A 209 -15.00 -12.29 22.77
#